data_AF-A0A927Z3B1-F1
#
_entry.id   AF-A0A927Z3B1-F1
#
_cell.length_a   1.000
_cell.length_b   1.000
_cell.length_c   1.000
_cell.angle_alpha   90.00
_cell.angle_beta   90.00
_cell.angle_gamma   90.00
#
_symmetry.space_group_name_H-M   'P 1'
#
loop_
_entity.id
_entity.type
_entity.pdbx_description
1 polymer ?
#
loop_
_entity_poly.entity_id
_entity_poly.type
_entity_poly.pdbx_seq_one_letter_code
_entity_poly.pdbx_strand_id
1 'polypeptide(L)'
;MKKTYITTMPNHIGSFLKASECFAELGINITRVSYNKAVDSHTLFIDAEGTAEQLAKADTKLTQIGYLQNNKSDKSVVLLEFCLRDVPGSVTAVLELINEFNFNISYISSQENGTDYQLFKMGLFVEDANKISEFITSAEKLCKVRVIDYNHSEKVYDNSIFYNSFVSGLSQTMGLSEEVKNDLLVNANLAMQMLDEQGLSPYKTFDSISRFADLLAECRGAAFSPRISYHPVTDNTEIILIEPPCGSNTAIIKSNGQVLFIDSGYALYREEMENLFRSLIDNYDNITKKIFITHADVDHCGLLPLFDEIIAGKNTAECLKLEYEGKNGYREQNPLHRPYINMCKILTSYKPPHPDKVKGLWAKTDESTEPLTQVGFFDFGELHFEVYEGKGGHLLGETVLIDYAHHIAFTGDIYINVHGLTAEQSKYNQYAPILMTSVDTDPKLCALERNAIIQRLGIGNWQIFGAHGYKKDYSVGTK
;
A
#
# COMPACT_ATOMS: atom_id res chain seq x y z
N MET A 1 -11.34 19.07 -14.64
CA MET A 1 -10.51 18.64 -13.48
C MET A 1 -11.39 17.83 -12.55
N LYS A 2 -10.86 16.84 -11.84
CA LYS A 2 -11.60 16.02 -10.88
C LYS A 2 -11.18 16.36 -9.45
N LYS A 3 -12.13 16.39 -8.52
CA LYS A 3 -11.89 16.61 -7.08
C LYS A 3 -12.84 15.75 -6.25
N THR A 4 -12.33 15.11 -5.22
CA THR A 4 -13.14 14.41 -4.22
C THR A 4 -13.39 15.32 -3.03
N TYR A 5 -14.66 15.45 -2.64
CA TYR A 5 -15.11 16.16 -1.46
C TYR A 5 -15.46 15.14 -0.38
N ILE A 6 -14.83 15.28 0.79
CA ILE A 6 -15.20 14.54 2.01
C ILE A 6 -16.10 15.48 2.82
N THR A 7 -17.39 15.17 2.88
CA THR A 7 -18.39 16.04 3.50
C THR A 7 -18.96 15.40 4.76
N THR A 8 -19.24 16.24 5.78
CA THR A 8 -20.01 15.81 6.95
C THR A 8 -21.49 16.04 6.66
N MET A 9 -22.24 14.97 6.41
CA MET A 9 -23.68 15.04 6.15
C MET A 9 -24.44 15.20 7.46
N PRO A 10 -25.26 16.26 7.59
CA PRO A 10 -26.22 16.33 8.69
C PRO A 10 -27.23 15.19 8.51
N ASN A 11 -27.62 14.51 9.59
CA ASN A 11 -28.65 13.47 9.54
C ASN A 11 -30.06 14.10 9.44
N HIS A 12 -30.34 14.82 8.33
CA HIS A 12 -31.63 15.43 8.01
C HIS A 12 -32.09 15.10 6.59
N ILE A 13 -33.40 15.13 6.37
CA ILE A 13 -34.02 14.88 5.05
C ILE A 13 -33.58 15.97 4.08
N GLY A 14 -33.15 15.56 2.87
CA GLY A 14 -32.75 16.49 1.80
C GLY A 14 -31.30 16.96 1.88
N SER A 15 -30.46 16.41 2.76
CA SER A 15 -29.06 16.82 2.88
C SER A 15 -28.27 16.67 1.57
N PHE A 16 -28.39 15.51 0.90
CA PHE A 16 -27.70 15.30 -0.38
C PHE A 16 -28.27 16.18 -1.51
N LEU A 17 -29.58 16.49 -1.48
CA LEU A 17 -30.20 17.40 -2.44
C LEU A 17 -29.53 18.78 -2.40
N LYS A 18 -29.30 19.33 -1.20
CA LYS A 18 -28.60 20.62 -1.04
C LYS A 18 -27.20 20.63 -1.63
N ALA A 19 -26.43 19.55 -1.42
CA ALA A 19 -25.12 19.39 -2.05
C ALA A 19 -25.22 19.29 -3.57
N SER A 20 -26.18 18.52 -4.09
CA SER A 20 -26.42 18.36 -5.53
C SER A 20 -26.81 19.67 -6.20
N GLU A 21 -27.72 20.44 -5.61
CA GLU A 21 -28.12 21.78 -6.09
C GLU A 21 -26.91 22.73 -6.16
N CYS A 22 -26.04 22.71 -5.15
CA CYS A 22 -24.82 23.50 -5.15
C CYS A 22 -23.92 23.19 -6.35
N PHE A 23 -23.72 21.90 -6.68
CA PHE A 23 -22.92 21.51 -7.85
C PHE A 23 -23.61 21.84 -9.18
N ALA A 24 -24.92 21.57 -9.27
CA ALA A 24 -25.71 21.83 -10.48
C ALA A 24 -25.74 23.31 -10.86
N GLU A 25 -25.93 24.21 -9.89
CA GLU A 25 -25.89 25.67 -10.10
C GLU A 25 -24.54 26.17 -10.64
N LEU A 26 -23.46 25.45 -10.34
CA LEU A 26 -22.11 25.79 -10.78
C LEU A 26 -21.74 25.09 -12.11
N GLY A 27 -22.63 24.26 -12.67
CA GLY A 27 -22.35 23.46 -13.87
C GLY A 27 -21.29 22.38 -13.63
N ILE A 28 -21.21 21.86 -12.41
CA ILE A 28 -20.27 20.80 -12.02
C ILE A 28 -20.98 19.46 -12.10
N ASN A 29 -20.33 18.47 -12.72
CA ASN A 29 -20.85 17.11 -12.79
C ASN A 29 -20.41 16.30 -11.56
N ILE A 30 -21.31 15.49 -11.00
CA ILE A 30 -20.96 14.51 -9.96
C ILE A 30 -20.65 13.18 -10.66
N THR A 31 -19.42 12.69 -10.54
CA THR A 31 -18.96 11.46 -11.19
C THR A 31 -19.02 10.22 -10.30
N ARG A 32 -19.01 10.40 -8.97
CA ARG A 32 -19.15 9.33 -7.98
C ARG A 32 -19.77 9.89 -6.70
N VAL A 33 -20.60 9.08 -6.06
CA VAL A 33 -21.09 9.34 -4.70
C VAL A 33 -20.97 8.06 -3.90
N SER A 34 -20.49 8.17 -2.66
CA SER A 34 -20.48 7.07 -1.71
C SER A 34 -20.98 7.55 -0.36
N TYR A 35 -22.09 6.94 0.09
CA TYR A 35 -22.64 7.09 1.42
C TYR A 35 -23.14 5.74 1.88
N ASN A 36 -22.57 5.24 2.97
CA ASN A 36 -23.04 4.03 3.59
C ASN A 36 -23.24 4.31 5.08
N LYS A 37 -24.49 4.55 5.46
CA LYS A 37 -24.87 4.80 6.86
C LYS A 37 -24.53 3.63 7.78
N ALA A 38 -24.47 2.43 7.21
CA ALA A 38 -23.98 1.23 7.84
C ALA A 38 -22.47 1.05 7.59
N VAL A 39 -21.66 2.11 7.49
CA VAL A 39 -20.18 2.08 7.59
C VAL A 39 -19.68 3.38 8.24
N ASP A 40 -20.22 4.51 7.81
CA ASP A 40 -20.08 5.80 8.48
C ASP A 40 -21.38 6.62 8.27
N SER A 41 -22.07 6.93 9.36
CA SER A 41 -23.35 7.64 9.31
C SER A 41 -23.24 9.13 8.96
N HIS A 42 -22.04 9.70 9.03
CA HIS A 42 -21.78 11.14 8.94
C HIS A 42 -20.93 11.53 7.73
N THR A 43 -20.19 10.61 7.13
CA THR A 43 -19.30 10.92 6.01
C THR A 43 -19.93 10.59 4.66
N LEU A 44 -19.97 11.58 3.77
CA LEU A 44 -20.38 11.44 2.37
C LEU A 44 -19.22 11.85 1.47
N PHE A 45 -18.85 10.96 0.56
CA PHE A 45 -17.83 11.20 -0.45
C PHE A 45 -18.50 11.58 -1.77
N ILE A 46 -18.05 12.67 -2.38
CA ILE A 46 -18.55 13.16 -3.67
C ILE A 46 -17.36 13.42 -4.59
N ASP A 47 -17.21 12.66 -5.66
CA ASP A 47 -16.26 13.00 -6.72
C ASP A 47 -16.97 13.90 -7.73
N ALA A 48 -16.40 15.07 -8.00
CA ALA A 48 -16.97 16.05 -8.91
C ALA A 48 -15.97 16.47 -10.00
N GLU A 49 -16.50 16.80 -11.17
CA GLU A 49 -15.75 17.21 -12.34
C GLU A 49 -16.20 18.59 -12.84
N GLY A 50 -15.24 19.51 -12.94
CA GLY A 50 -15.44 20.89 -13.39
C GLY A 50 -14.12 21.62 -13.67
N THR A 51 -14.21 22.91 -14.00
CA THR A 51 -13.03 23.80 -14.10
C THR A 51 -12.52 24.16 -12.71
N ALA A 52 -11.26 24.63 -12.62
CA ALA A 52 -10.68 25.07 -11.34
C ALA A 52 -11.54 26.15 -10.66
N GLU A 53 -12.07 27.10 -11.44
CA GLU A 53 -12.92 28.17 -10.94
C GLU A 53 -14.26 27.64 -10.40
N GLN A 54 -14.89 26.69 -11.10
CA GLN A 54 -16.13 26.07 -10.64
C GLN A 54 -15.91 25.33 -9.31
N LEU A 55 -14.83 24.54 -9.20
CA LEU A 55 -14.52 23.78 -7.98
C LEU A 55 -14.19 24.70 -6.80
N ALA A 56 -13.47 25.80 -7.01
CA ALA A 56 -13.21 26.80 -5.96
C ALA A 56 -14.50 27.48 -5.45
N LYS A 57 -15.47 27.73 -6.34
CA LYS A 57 -16.80 28.23 -5.94
C LYS A 57 -17.59 27.18 -5.16
N ALA A 58 -17.48 25.90 -5.53
CA ALA A 58 -18.11 24.80 -4.80
C ALA A 58 -17.53 24.67 -3.39
N ASP A 59 -16.20 24.79 -3.21
CA ASP A 59 -15.57 24.82 -1.88
C ASP A 59 -16.21 25.87 -0.97
N THR A 60 -16.38 27.08 -1.51
CA THR A 60 -16.97 28.20 -0.77
C THR A 60 -18.42 27.90 -0.37
N LYS A 61 -19.26 27.46 -1.32
CA LYS A 61 -20.68 27.17 -1.05
C LYS A 61 -20.87 26.00 -0.08
N LEU A 62 -20.14 24.91 -0.27
CA LEU A 62 -20.21 23.73 0.62
C LEU A 62 -19.72 24.05 2.04
N THR A 63 -18.73 24.93 2.18
CA THR A 63 -18.29 25.44 3.49
C THR A 63 -19.38 26.30 4.15
N GLN A 64 -20.03 27.20 3.39
CA GLN A 64 -21.10 28.07 3.90
C GLN A 64 -22.31 27.28 4.45
N ILE A 65 -22.65 26.15 3.83
CA ILE A 65 -23.72 25.28 4.32
C ILE A 65 -23.26 24.29 5.40
N GLY A 66 -21.99 24.35 5.82
CA GLY A 66 -21.42 23.55 6.91
C GLY A 66 -21.02 22.13 6.53
N TYR A 67 -20.92 21.80 5.23
CA TYR A 67 -20.67 20.44 4.75
C TYR A 67 -19.17 20.15 4.67
N LEU A 68 -18.35 21.17 4.40
CA LEU A 68 -16.90 21.13 4.50
C LEU A 68 -16.48 21.80 5.82
N GLN A 69 -15.91 21.04 6.74
CA GLN A 69 -15.37 21.55 8.00
C GLN A 69 -13.85 21.56 7.91
N ASN A 70 -13.25 22.76 7.91
CA ASN A 70 -11.80 22.94 8.03
C ASN A 70 -11.41 22.74 9.51
N ASN A 71 -10.77 21.61 9.81
CA ASN A 71 -10.20 21.22 11.12
C ASN A 71 -11.16 20.66 12.19
N LYS A 72 -10.95 19.36 12.44
CA LYS A 72 -10.72 18.72 13.76
C LYS A 72 -11.62 19.16 14.92
N SER A 73 -12.69 18.41 15.11
CA SER A 73 -12.85 17.77 16.42
C SER A 73 -12.31 16.35 16.25
N ASP A 74 -11.33 15.93 17.06
CA ASP A 74 -10.92 14.52 17.19
C ASP A 74 -12.10 13.75 17.78
N LYS A 75 -13.10 13.49 16.92
CA LYS A 75 -14.28 12.71 17.21
C LYS A 75 -13.81 11.27 17.27
N SER A 76 -13.56 10.81 18.50
CA SER A 76 -13.16 9.44 18.77
C SER A 76 -14.39 8.66 19.20
N VAL A 77 -14.59 7.48 18.63
CA VAL A 77 -15.52 6.48 19.18
C VAL A 77 -14.70 5.57 20.07
N VAL A 78 -15.04 5.53 21.35
CA VAL A 78 -14.42 4.62 22.32
C VAL A 78 -15.39 3.48 22.59
N LEU A 79 -14.92 2.25 22.36
CA LEU A 79 -15.70 1.05 22.63
C LEU A 79 -15.44 0.60 24.07
N LEU A 80 -16.49 0.64 24.87
CA LEU A 80 -16.45 0.24 26.28
C LEU A 80 -17.36 -0.95 26.51
N GLU A 81 -16.92 -1.86 27.35
CA GLU A 81 -17.74 -2.94 27.88
C GLU A 81 -18.05 -2.68 29.35
N PHE A 82 -19.33 -2.64 29.68
CA PHE A 82 -19.85 -2.48 31.04
C PHE A 82 -20.40 -3.83 31.53
N CYS A 83 -19.80 -4.37 32.58
CA CYS A 83 -20.28 -5.59 33.22
C CYS A 83 -21.33 -5.25 34.28
N LEU A 84 -22.60 -5.37 33.92
CA LEU A 84 -23.74 -4.97 34.74
C LEU A 84 -24.46 -6.18 35.29
N ARG A 85 -25.08 -6.07 36.47
CA ARG A 85 -25.92 -7.14 37.00
C ARG A 85 -27.15 -7.34 36.11
N ASP A 86 -27.54 -8.59 35.92
CA ASP A 86 -28.74 -8.95 35.17
C ASP A 86 -29.99 -8.81 36.03
N VAL A 87 -30.30 -7.57 36.42
CA VAL A 87 -31.51 -7.21 37.16
C VAL A 87 -32.15 -5.96 36.55
N PRO A 88 -33.48 -5.77 36.70
CA PRO A 88 -34.19 -4.64 36.11
C PRO A 88 -33.55 -3.28 36.42
N GLY A 89 -33.31 -2.47 35.39
CA GLY A 89 -32.81 -1.09 35.52
C GLY A 89 -31.29 -0.94 35.69
N SER A 90 -30.51 -2.03 35.66
CA SER A 90 -29.06 -1.97 35.94
C SER A 90 -28.25 -1.09 34.97
N VAL A 91 -28.72 -0.91 33.74
CA VAL A 91 -28.05 -0.05 32.73
C VAL A 91 -28.32 1.44 32.93
N THR A 92 -29.34 1.82 33.69
CA THR A 92 -29.82 3.20 33.79
C THR A 92 -28.73 4.14 34.30
N ALA A 93 -28.01 3.78 35.37
CA ALA A 93 -26.96 4.63 35.93
C ALA A 93 -25.81 4.88 34.93
N VAL A 94 -25.51 3.92 34.05
CA VAL A 94 -24.51 4.09 32.99
C VAL A 94 -25.03 5.02 31.89
N LEU A 95 -26.31 4.91 31.51
CA LEU A 95 -26.92 5.79 30.51
C LEU A 95 -27.05 7.24 31.03
N GLU A 96 -27.39 7.42 32.31
CA GLU A 96 -27.42 8.72 32.97
C GLU A 96 -26.04 9.36 32.96
N LEU A 97 -25.00 8.60 33.30
CA LEU A 97 -23.61 9.07 33.23
C LEU A 97 -23.18 9.43 31.80
N ILE A 98 -23.53 8.62 30.80
CA ILE A 98 -23.25 8.92 29.38
C ILE A 98 -23.92 10.24 28.98
N ASN A 99 -25.16 10.46 29.42
CA ASN A 99 -25.90 11.69 29.16
C ASN A 99 -25.28 12.91 29.88
N GLU A 100 -24.84 12.77 31.13
CA GLU A 100 -24.15 13.84 31.89
C GLU A 100 -22.86 14.31 31.20
N PHE A 101 -22.11 13.36 30.63
CA PHE A 101 -20.90 13.67 29.85
C PHE A 101 -21.19 14.15 28.42
N ASN A 102 -22.47 14.19 28.03
CA ASN A 102 -22.95 14.56 26.70
C ASN A 102 -22.32 13.71 25.59
N PHE A 103 -22.19 12.41 25.83
CA PHE A 103 -21.72 11.44 24.84
C PHE A 103 -22.90 10.85 24.08
N ASN A 104 -22.76 10.69 22.76
CA ASN A 104 -23.74 9.96 21.96
C ASN A 104 -23.39 8.47 21.90
N ILE A 105 -24.39 7.60 21.96
CA ILE A 105 -24.19 6.16 21.78
C ILE A 105 -24.27 5.85 20.29
N SER A 106 -23.16 5.43 19.69
CA SER A 106 -23.08 5.05 18.28
C SER A 106 -23.40 3.57 18.04
N TYR A 107 -23.10 2.73 19.02
CA TYR A 107 -23.37 1.30 19.02
C TYR A 107 -23.73 0.83 20.42
N ILE A 108 -24.63 -0.13 20.50
CA ILE A 108 -24.93 -0.84 21.74
C ILE A 108 -25.26 -2.30 21.41
N SER A 109 -24.67 -3.22 22.15
CA SER A 109 -24.96 -4.65 22.08
C SER A 109 -24.85 -5.25 23.47
N SER A 110 -25.84 -6.07 23.81
CA SER A 110 -25.85 -6.90 25.01
C SER A 110 -26.72 -8.12 24.71
N GLN A 111 -26.34 -9.26 25.28
CA GLN A 111 -27.11 -10.49 25.17
C GLN A 111 -27.05 -11.23 26.51
N GLU A 112 -28.20 -11.78 26.93
CA GLU A 112 -28.24 -12.67 28.09
C GLU A 112 -27.35 -13.89 27.87
N ASN A 113 -26.58 -14.27 28.89
CA ASN A 113 -25.61 -15.37 28.81
C ASN A 113 -25.85 -16.43 29.90
N GLY A 114 -26.99 -16.36 30.60
CA GLY A 114 -27.36 -17.28 31.68
C GLY A 114 -26.57 -17.08 32.97
N THR A 115 -25.84 -15.96 33.12
CA THR A 115 -25.15 -15.59 34.36
C THR A 115 -25.86 -14.44 35.07
N ASP A 116 -25.48 -14.15 36.32
CA ASP A 116 -26.01 -13.00 37.08
C ASP A 116 -25.59 -11.63 36.52
N TYR A 117 -24.86 -11.61 35.39
CA TYR A 117 -24.30 -10.41 34.76
C TYR A 117 -24.48 -10.41 33.25
N GLN A 118 -24.68 -9.23 32.69
CA GLN A 118 -24.68 -8.98 31.25
C GLN A 118 -23.54 -8.03 30.88
N LEU A 119 -22.95 -8.28 29.71
CA LEU A 119 -21.88 -7.45 29.15
C LEU A 119 -22.48 -6.50 28.12
N PHE A 120 -22.60 -5.24 28.49
CA PHE A 120 -23.05 -4.18 27.59
C PHE A 120 -21.84 -3.59 26.87
N LYS A 121 -21.73 -3.86 25.58
CA LYS A 121 -20.73 -3.24 24.71
C LYS A 121 -21.34 -1.99 24.10
N MET A 122 -20.74 -0.83 24.31
CA MET A 122 -21.23 0.44 23.77
C MET A 122 -20.11 1.20 23.07
N GLY A 123 -20.37 1.63 21.83
CA GLY A 123 -19.56 2.64 21.16
C GLY A 123 -20.04 4.01 21.60
N LEU A 124 -19.16 4.79 22.23
CA LEU A 124 -19.46 6.13 22.69
C LEU A 124 -18.75 7.14 21.80
N PHE A 125 -19.50 8.08 21.26
CA PHE A 125 -19.01 9.21 20.49
C PHE A 125 -18.54 10.32 21.41
N VAL A 126 -17.29 10.71 21.26
CA VAL A 126 -16.60 11.63 22.16
C VAL A 126 -16.02 12.76 21.33
N GLU A 127 -16.52 13.97 21.56
CA GLU A 127 -16.04 15.17 20.88
C GLU A 127 -14.74 15.72 21.50
N ASP A 128 -14.45 15.36 22.75
CA ASP A 128 -13.26 15.76 23.52
C ASP A 128 -12.62 14.54 24.19
N ALA A 129 -11.54 14.03 23.60
CA ALA A 129 -10.83 12.83 24.07
C ALA A 129 -10.34 12.95 25.53
N ASN A 130 -10.14 14.17 26.05
CA ASN A 130 -9.71 14.36 27.44
C ASN A 130 -10.79 13.95 28.44
N LYS A 131 -12.08 14.01 28.05
CA LYS A 131 -13.20 13.62 28.91
C LYS A 131 -13.37 12.12 29.08
N ILE A 132 -12.71 11.31 28.26
CA ILE A 132 -12.88 9.85 28.31
C ILE A 132 -12.24 9.23 29.54
N SER A 133 -11.05 9.69 29.92
CA SER A 133 -10.39 9.20 31.12
C SER A 133 -11.22 9.51 32.38
N GLU A 134 -11.84 10.70 32.42
CA GLU A 134 -12.74 11.12 33.49
C GLU A 134 -14.05 10.31 33.50
N PHE A 135 -14.61 10.04 32.31
CA PHE A 135 -15.79 9.20 32.16
C PHE A 135 -15.54 7.77 32.62
N ILE A 136 -14.45 7.13 32.18
CA ILE A 136 -14.09 5.75 32.58
C ILE A 136 -13.93 5.67 34.10
N THR A 137 -13.19 6.62 34.69
CA THR A 137 -13.01 6.69 36.15
C THR A 137 -14.34 6.81 36.90
N SER A 138 -15.32 7.50 36.30
CA SER A 138 -16.66 7.66 36.89
C SER A 138 -17.51 6.41 36.69
N ALA A 139 -17.44 5.77 35.53
CA ALA A 139 -18.16 4.55 35.20
C ALA A 139 -17.66 3.33 35.99
N GLU A 140 -16.36 3.27 36.29
CA GLU A 140 -15.75 2.24 37.14
C GLU A 140 -16.28 2.22 38.58
N LYS A 141 -16.86 3.35 39.04
CA LYS A 141 -17.55 3.42 40.34
C LYS A 141 -18.92 2.72 40.31
N LEU A 142 -19.52 2.58 39.12
CA LEU A 142 -20.83 1.97 38.93
C LEU A 142 -20.71 0.47 38.64
N CYS A 143 -19.72 0.08 37.84
CA CYS A 143 -19.54 -1.31 37.41
C CYS A 143 -18.11 -1.55 36.92
N LYS A 144 -17.77 -2.81 36.66
CA LYS A 144 -16.49 -3.12 36.00
C LYS A 144 -16.56 -2.68 34.55
N VAL A 145 -15.68 -1.76 34.17
CA VAL A 145 -15.52 -1.27 32.80
C VAL A 145 -14.28 -1.91 32.18
N ARG A 146 -14.38 -2.29 30.91
CA ARG A 146 -13.23 -2.70 30.11
C ARG A 146 -13.21 -1.85 28.84
N VAL A 147 -12.12 -1.14 28.61
CA VAL A 147 -11.84 -0.58 27.29
C VAL A 147 -11.57 -1.74 26.35
N ILE A 148 -12.35 -1.85 25.28
CA ILE A 148 -12.12 -2.88 24.29
C ILE A 148 -11.05 -2.33 23.34
N ASP A 149 -9.81 -2.77 23.53
CA ASP A 149 -8.77 -2.56 22.53
C ASP A 149 -9.22 -3.20 21.21
N TYR A 150 -9.05 -2.44 20.15
CA TYR A 150 -9.47 -2.78 18.81
C TYR A 150 -8.62 -3.95 18.29
N ASN A 151 -8.94 -5.16 18.72
CA ASN A 151 -8.32 -6.35 18.19
C ASN A 151 -9.11 -6.71 16.93
N HIS A 152 -8.55 -6.37 15.76
CA HIS A 152 -9.11 -6.52 14.41
C HIS A 152 -9.62 -7.94 14.05
N SER A 153 -9.48 -8.92 14.94
CA SER A 153 -9.69 -10.33 14.67
C SER A 153 -11.10 -10.86 14.94
N GLU A 154 -11.99 -10.18 15.68
CA GLU A 154 -13.34 -10.72 15.92
C GLU A 154 -14.48 -9.68 15.96
N LYS A 155 -15.36 -9.77 14.96
CA LYS A 155 -16.80 -9.44 14.93
C LYS A 155 -17.26 -7.97 15.00
N VAL A 156 -17.93 -7.59 13.91
CA VAL A 156 -18.95 -6.53 13.72
C VAL A 156 -18.48 -5.12 14.05
N TYR A 157 -17.95 -4.47 13.01
CA TYR A 157 -17.59 -3.06 13.02
C TYR A 157 -18.83 -2.19 13.29
N ASP A 158 -18.74 -1.31 14.30
CA ASP A 158 -19.64 -0.17 14.45
C ASP A 158 -19.38 0.79 13.28
N ASN A 159 -20.45 1.00 12.55
CA ASN A 159 -20.54 1.59 11.24
C ASN A 159 -20.78 3.10 11.29
N SER A 160 -20.39 3.74 12.38
CA SER A 160 -20.63 5.17 12.57
C SER A 160 -19.41 6.02 12.21
N ILE A 161 -18.18 5.49 12.24
CA ILE A 161 -16.92 6.19 11.95
C ILE A 161 -15.79 5.23 11.47
N PHE A 162 -16.11 4.21 10.67
CA PHE A 162 -15.11 3.23 10.22
C PHE A 162 -13.89 3.89 9.55
N TYR A 163 -14.11 4.80 8.61
CA TYR A 163 -13.01 5.38 7.83
C TYR A 163 -12.04 6.20 8.68
N ASN A 164 -12.55 7.07 9.57
CA ASN A 164 -11.66 7.89 10.38
C ASN A 164 -10.91 7.05 11.42
N SER A 165 -11.54 6.03 12.02
CA SER A 165 -10.85 5.14 12.97
C SER A 165 -9.76 4.31 12.27
N PHE A 166 -10.09 3.70 11.13
CA PHE A 166 -9.14 2.94 10.32
C PHE A 166 -7.94 3.80 9.86
N VAL A 167 -8.22 4.97 9.27
CA VAL A 167 -7.15 5.87 8.79
C VAL A 167 -6.34 6.46 9.92
N SER A 168 -6.95 6.79 11.05
CA SER A 168 -6.22 7.31 12.22
C SER A 168 -5.28 6.25 12.78
N GLY A 169 -5.73 4.99 12.88
CA GLY A 169 -4.89 3.86 13.27
C GLY A 169 -3.69 3.68 12.35
N LEU A 170 -3.93 3.59 11.03
CA LEU A 170 -2.84 3.50 10.05
C LEU A 170 -1.87 4.68 10.13
N SER A 171 -2.40 5.89 10.27
CA SER A 171 -1.59 7.10 10.33
C SER A 171 -0.73 7.15 11.59
N GLN A 172 -1.25 6.67 12.71
CA GLN A 172 -0.49 6.57 13.96
C GLN A 172 0.61 5.51 13.84
N THR A 173 0.30 4.31 13.35
CA THR A 173 1.26 3.23 13.15
C THR A 173 2.41 3.66 12.22
N MET A 174 2.09 4.37 11.13
CA MET A 174 3.07 4.75 10.11
C MET A 174 3.68 6.15 10.31
N GLY A 175 3.21 6.92 11.30
CA GLY A 175 3.66 8.30 11.53
C GLY A 175 3.32 9.27 10.38
N LEU A 176 2.16 9.10 9.73
CA LEU A 176 1.74 9.90 8.57
C LEU A 176 1.31 11.32 8.96
N SER A 177 1.58 12.29 8.08
CA SER A 177 1.11 13.67 8.24
C SER A 177 -0.39 13.80 8.02
N GLU A 178 -0.99 14.86 8.57
CA GLU A 178 -2.43 15.18 8.36
C GLU A 178 -2.79 15.39 6.89
N GLU A 179 -1.86 15.91 6.08
CA GLU A 179 -2.10 16.17 4.66
C GLU A 179 -2.42 14.89 3.89
N VAL A 180 -1.74 13.79 4.23
CA VAL A 180 -1.89 12.49 3.55
C VAL A 180 -3.10 11.69 4.07
N LYS A 181 -3.64 12.04 5.24
CA LYS A 181 -4.81 11.35 5.83
C LYS A 181 -6.05 11.42 4.95
N ASN A 182 -6.28 12.55 4.29
CA ASN A 182 -7.43 12.72 3.40
C ASN A 182 -7.35 11.79 2.18
N ASP A 183 -6.16 11.67 1.58
CA ASP A 183 -5.96 10.76 0.45
C ASP A 183 -6.14 9.30 0.88
N LEU A 184 -5.68 8.95 2.09
CA LEU A 184 -5.88 7.61 2.65
C LEU A 184 -7.38 7.33 2.91
N LEU A 185 -8.15 8.31 3.41
CA LEU A 185 -9.60 8.21 3.58
C LEU A 185 -10.32 7.98 2.25
N VAL A 186 -9.96 8.73 1.21
CA VAL A 186 -10.56 8.60 -0.12
C VAL A 186 -10.30 7.21 -0.70
N ASN A 187 -9.06 6.73 -0.64
CA ASN A 187 -8.71 5.42 -1.18
C ASN A 187 -9.33 4.27 -0.36
N ALA A 188 -9.43 4.40 0.97
CA ALA A 188 -10.15 3.45 1.81
C ALA A 188 -11.64 3.40 1.46
N ASN A 189 -12.30 4.55 1.28
CA ASN A 189 -13.69 4.59 0.84
C ASN A 189 -13.88 3.94 -0.53
N LEU A 190 -13.00 4.24 -1.49
CA LEU A 190 -13.07 3.66 -2.83
C LEU A 190 -12.88 2.14 -2.79
N ALA A 191 -11.88 1.63 -2.06
CA ALA A 191 -11.67 0.19 -1.89
C ALA A 191 -12.93 -0.50 -1.34
N MET A 192 -13.53 0.07 -0.30
CA MET A 192 -14.73 -0.51 0.31
C MET A 192 -15.91 -0.54 -0.65
N GLN A 193 -16.16 0.55 -1.37
CA GLN A 193 -17.24 0.61 -2.35
C GLN A 193 -17.07 -0.48 -3.43
N MET A 194 -15.85 -0.64 -3.93
CA MET A 194 -15.56 -1.62 -4.98
C MET A 194 -15.69 -3.07 -4.50
N LEU A 195 -15.30 -3.36 -3.25
CA LEU A 195 -15.49 -4.68 -2.65
C LEU A 195 -16.98 -4.99 -2.47
N ASP A 196 -17.77 -4.02 -1.99
CA ASP A 196 -19.21 -4.16 -1.78
C ASP A 196 -19.96 -4.40 -3.10
N GLU A 197 -19.62 -3.64 -4.16
CA GLU A 197 -20.18 -3.82 -5.50
C GLU A 197 -19.89 -5.21 -6.10
N GLN A 198 -18.83 -5.88 -5.64
CA GLN A 198 -18.49 -7.25 -6.04
C GLN A 198 -19.00 -8.33 -5.08
N GLY A 199 -19.70 -7.95 -4.01
CA GLY A 199 -20.13 -8.88 -2.95
C GLY A 199 -18.96 -9.50 -2.18
N LEU A 200 -17.77 -8.88 -2.23
CA LEU A 200 -16.61 -9.30 -1.47
C LEU A 200 -16.64 -8.67 -0.08
N SER A 201 -16.29 -9.45 0.95
CA SER A 201 -16.24 -8.94 2.32
C SER A 201 -15.10 -7.93 2.48
N PRO A 202 -15.37 -6.64 2.73
CA PRO A 202 -14.33 -5.62 2.85
C PRO A 202 -13.44 -5.86 4.08
N TYR A 203 -13.97 -6.47 5.14
CA TYR A 203 -13.30 -6.61 6.43
C TYR A 203 -11.97 -7.36 6.36
N LYS A 204 -11.90 -8.46 5.59
CA LYS A 204 -10.67 -9.24 5.43
C LYS A 204 -9.58 -8.40 4.76
N THR A 205 -9.97 -7.60 3.79
CA THR A 205 -9.06 -6.72 3.05
C THR A 205 -8.53 -5.61 3.96
N PHE A 206 -9.39 -4.93 4.72
CA PHE A 206 -8.94 -3.88 5.63
C PHE A 206 -8.07 -4.41 6.79
N ASP A 207 -8.38 -5.58 7.36
CA ASP A 207 -7.48 -6.26 8.31
C ASP A 207 -6.12 -6.58 7.65
N SER A 208 -6.11 -7.00 6.39
CA SER A 208 -4.86 -7.25 5.65
C SER A 208 -4.05 -5.97 5.42
N ILE A 209 -4.70 -4.83 5.16
CA ILE A 209 -4.03 -3.53 5.04
C ILE A 209 -3.43 -3.10 6.38
N SER A 210 -4.18 -3.24 7.49
CA SER A 210 -3.65 -2.94 8.83
C SER A 210 -2.41 -3.78 9.15
N ARG A 211 -2.50 -5.10 8.95
CA ARG A 211 -1.36 -6.01 9.20
C ARG A 211 -0.16 -5.72 8.30
N PHE A 212 -0.42 -5.32 7.06
CA PHE A 212 0.63 -4.88 6.15
C PHE A 212 1.34 -3.63 6.69
N ALA A 213 0.58 -2.62 7.15
CA ALA A 213 1.15 -1.43 7.76
C ALA A 213 1.92 -1.73 9.06
N ASP A 214 1.40 -2.61 9.91
CA ASP A 214 2.09 -3.04 11.14
C ASP A 214 3.46 -3.67 10.81
N LEU A 215 3.52 -4.57 9.82
CA LEU A 215 4.78 -5.15 9.38
C LEU A 215 5.77 -4.12 8.85
N LEU A 216 5.30 -3.16 8.05
CA LEU A 216 6.14 -2.09 7.55
C LEU A 216 6.71 -1.25 8.69
N ALA A 217 5.92 -0.95 9.71
CA ALA A 217 6.35 -0.16 10.87
C ALA A 217 7.31 -0.94 11.80
N GLU A 218 7.02 -2.23 12.05
CA GLU A 218 7.84 -3.12 12.88
C GLU A 218 9.25 -3.31 12.32
N CYS A 219 9.43 -3.18 11.00
CA CYS A 219 10.68 -3.43 10.32
C CYS A 219 11.53 -2.15 10.07
N ARG A 220 11.37 -1.09 10.85
CA ARG A 220 12.10 0.20 10.66
C ARG A 220 13.21 0.44 11.68
N GLY A 221 14.10 1.38 11.34
CA GLY A 221 15.16 1.85 12.22
C GLY A 221 16.06 0.72 12.69
N ALA A 222 16.24 0.58 14.00
CA ALA A 222 17.07 -0.47 14.58
C ALA A 222 16.53 -1.91 14.34
N ALA A 223 15.25 -2.05 14.00
CA ALA A 223 14.63 -3.34 13.68
C ALA A 223 14.76 -3.70 12.19
N PHE A 224 15.19 -2.77 11.34
CA PHE A 224 15.45 -3.07 9.93
C PHE A 224 16.68 -3.99 9.81
N SER A 225 16.44 -5.27 9.58
CA SER A 225 17.47 -6.31 9.58
C SER A 225 17.44 -7.13 8.28
N PRO A 226 17.89 -6.58 7.14
CA PRO A 226 17.92 -7.31 5.88
C PRO A 226 18.93 -8.45 5.94
N ARG A 227 18.66 -9.54 5.20
CA ARG A 227 19.70 -10.52 4.89
C ARG A 227 20.58 -9.95 3.79
N ILE A 228 21.89 -9.95 4.02
CA ILE A 228 22.88 -9.52 3.02
C ILE A 228 23.73 -10.73 2.64
N SER A 229 23.91 -10.96 1.35
CA SER A 229 24.72 -12.05 0.83
C SER A 229 25.61 -11.59 -0.32
N TYR A 230 26.76 -12.25 -0.46
CA TYR A 230 27.82 -11.88 -1.38
C TYR A 230 28.05 -13.02 -2.37
N HIS A 231 28.07 -12.70 -3.66
CA HIS A 231 28.11 -13.67 -4.74
C HIS A 231 29.21 -13.27 -5.72
N PRO A 232 30.45 -13.75 -5.51
CA PRO A 232 31.55 -13.55 -6.45
C PRO A 232 31.21 -14.15 -7.82
N VAL A 233 31.53 -13.41 -8.89
CA VAL A 233 31.33 -13.83 -10.28
C VAL A 233 32.66 -14.05 -10.97
N THR A 234 33.58 -13.09 -10.83
CA THR A 234 34.95 -13.12 -11.32
C THR A 234 35.88 -12.51 -10.26
N ASP A 235 37.17 -12.38 -10.56
CA ASP A 235 38.12 -11.68 -9.69
C ASP A 235 37.81 -10.17 -9.53
N ASN A 236 37.10 -9.57 -10.50
CA ASN A 236 36.78 -8.13 -10.52
C ASN A 236 35.29 -7.82 -10.41
N THR A 237 34.44 -8.85 -10.35
CA THR A 237 32.98 -8.71 -10.36
C THR A 237 32.33 -9.50 -9.23
N GLU A 238 31.51 -8.82 -8.44
CA GLU A 238 30.73 -9.39 -7.33
C GLU A 238 29.30 -8.83 -7.35
N ILE A 239 28.33 -9.67 -6.99
CA ILE A 239 26.96 -9.26 -6.75
C ILE A 239 26.69 -9.32 -5.24
N ILE A 240 26.26 -8.20 -4.66
CA ILE A 240 25.76 -8.13 -3.29
C ILE A 240 24.24 -8.12 -3.37
N LEU A 241 23.58 -9.07 -2.70
CA LEU A 241 22.12 -9.13 -2.63
C LEU A 241 21.67 -8.69 -1.23
N ILE A 242 20.89 -7.61 -1.18
CA ILE A 242 20.24 -7.10 0.03
C ILE A 242 18.78 -7.51 -0.04
N GLU A 243 18.33 -8.22 0.99
CA GLU A 243 16.99 -8.79 1.06
C GLU A 243 16.28 -8.21 2.28
N PRO A 244 15.49 -7.14 2.08
CA PRO A 244 14.79 -6.50 3.20
C PRO A 244 13.68 -7.41 3.74
N PRO A 245 13.29 -7.21 5.02
CA PRO A 245 12.18 -7.94 5.62
C PRO A 245 10.84 -7.68 4.90
N CYS A 246 10.67 -6.52 4.27
CA CYS A 246 9.51 -6.16 3.45
C CYS A 246 9.97 -5.42 2.18
N GLY A 247 9.28 -5.68 1.06
CA GLY A 247 9.58 -5.11 -0.26
C GLY A 247 10.53 -5.98 -1.09
N SER A 248 10.90 -5.49 -2.28
CA SER A 248 11.82 -6.19 -3.16
C SER A 248 13.25 -6.17 -2.63
N ASN A 249 14.03 -7.14 -3.07
CA ASN A 249 15.48 -7.15 -2.97
C ASN A 249 16.08 -5.94 -3.69
N THR A 250 17.30 -5.59 -3.29
CA THR A 250 18.21 -4.70 -4.02
C THR A 250 19.47 -5.49 -4.31
N ALA A 251 19.79 -5.71 -5.58
CA ALA A 251 21.09 -6.27 -5.96
C ALA A 251 22.06 -5.14 -6.34
N ILE A 252 23.32 -5.27 -5.93
CA ILE A 252 24.39 -4.33 -6.23
C ILE A 252 25.48 -5.10 -6.96
N ILE A 253 25.69 -4.77 -8.23
CA ILE A 253 26.79 -5.31 -9.02
C ILE A 253 27.97 -4.36 -8.90
N LYS A 254 29.08 -4.86 -8.34
CA LYS A 254 30.38 -4.18 -8.33
C LYS A 254 31.24 -4.82 -9.40
N SER A 255 31.69 -4.07 -10.39
CA SER A 255 32.56 -4.59 -11.46
C SER A 255 33.57 -3.52 -11.90
N ASN A 256 34.86 -3.85 -11.90
CA ASN A 256 35.95 -2.94 -12.30
C ASN A 256 35.87 -1.53 -11.67
N GLY A 257 35.50 -1.46 -10.39
CA GLY A 257 35.34 -0.20 -9.64
C GLY A 257 34.07 0.60 -9.97
N GLN A 258 33.18 0.06 -10.82
CA GLN A 258 31.86 0.63 -11.11
C GLN A 258 30.79 -0.06 -10.27
N VAL A 259 29.66 0.63 -10.06
CA VAL A 259 28.52 0.12 -9.29
C VAL A 259 27.22 0.29 -10.09
N LEU A 260 26.43 -0.79 -10.18
CA LEU A 260 25.08 -0.79 -10.71
C LEU A 260 24.14 -1.43 -9.70
N PHE A 261 23.01 -0.77 -9.45
CA PHE A 261 21.93 -1.31 -8.64
C PHE A 261 20.89 -1.97 -9.54
N ILE A 262 20.21 -3.01 -9.05
CA ILE A 262 19.05 -3.62 -9.68
C ILE A 262 17.92 -3.67 -8.65
N ASP A 263 16.83 -2.98 -8.97
CA ASP A 263 15.69 -2.70 -8.09
C ASP A 263 16.10 -2.05 -6.75
N SER A 264 15.14 -1.67 -5.91
CA SER A 264 15.44 -0.80 -4.76
C SER A 264 14.59 -0.93 -3.50
N GLY A 265 13.61 -1.83 -3.45
CA GLY A 265 12.77 -1.92 -2.26
C GLY A 265 11.81 -0.73 -2.12
N TYR A 266 11.29 -0.55 -0.90
CA TYR A 266 10.36 0.54 -0.55
C TYR A 266 11.05 1.85 -0.14
N ALA A 267 10.39 2.98 -0.45
CA ALA A 267 10.86 4.31 -0.07
C ALA A 267 10.88 4.56 1.45
N LEU A 268 10.04 3.85 2.19
CA LEU A 268 9.95 3.91 3.66
C LEU A 268 11.28 3.59 4.35
N TYR A 269 12.09 2.71 3.74
CA TYR A 269 13.38 2.24 4.28
C TYR A 269 14.57 3.02 3.72
N ARG A 270 14.33 4.24 3.18
CA ARG A 270 15.37 5.03 2.52
C ARG A 270 16.58 5.29 3.42
N GLU A 271 16.35 5.70 4.66
CA GLU A 271 17.44 6.03 5.58
C GLU A 271 18.26 4.78 5.92
N GLU A 272 17.59 3.66 6.20
CA GLU A 272 18.21 2.39 6.53
C GLU A 272 19.02 1.83 5.34
N MET A 273 18.45 1.88 4.13
CA MET A 273 19.11 1.43 2.90
C MET A 273 20.29 2.34 2.52
N GLU A 274 20.17 3.67 2.63
CA GLU A 274 21.30 4.59 2.39
C GLU A 274 22.47 4.31 3.35
N ASN A 275 22.20 4.01 4.62
CA ASN A 275 23.23 3.63 5.59
C ASN A 275 23.93 2.33 5.18
N LEU A 276 23.17 1.33 4.69
CA LEU A 276 23.76 0.10 4.16
C LEU A 276 24.61 0.36 2.93
N PHE A 277 24.11 1.15 1.97
CA PHE A 277 24.87 1.47 0.76
C PHE A 277 26.22 2.13 1.08
N ARG A 278 26.24 3.07 2.03
CA ARG A 278 27.48 3.72 2.53
C ARG A 278 28.46 2.73 3.16
N SER A 279 27.95 1.65 3.75
CA SER A 279 28.78 0.61 4.37
C SER A 279 29.31 -0.42 3.37
N LEU A 280 28.60 -0.65 2.25
CA LEU A 280 28.91 -1.68 1.26
C LEU A 280 29.70 -1.17 0.05
N ILE A 281 29.59 0.14 -0.23
CA ILE A 281 30.16 0.79 -1.40
C ILE A 281 31.15 1.86 -0.97
N ASP A 282 32.39 1.68 -1.38
CA ASP A 282 33.45 2.66 -1.16
C ASP A 282 33.10 3.98 -1.85
N ASN A 283 33.26 5.08 -1.11
CA ASN A 283 33.04 6.43 -1.63
C ASN A 283 31.62 6.66 -2.21
N TYR A 284 30.61 5.96 -1.67
CA TYR A 284 29.21 5.99 -2.13
C TYR A 284 28.65 7.39 -2.43
N ASP A 285 29.01 8.40 -1.62
CA ASP A 285 28.52 9.77 -1.82
C ASP A 285 28.96 10.39 -3.14
N ASN A 286 30.14 10.02 -3.63
CA ASN A 286 30.79 10.69 -4.75
C ASN A 286 30.73 9.88 -6.05
N ILE A 287 30.12 8.69 -6.04
CA ILE A 287 29.87 7.93 -7.27
C ILE A 287 28.61 8.43 -7.98
N THR A 288 28.61 8.33 -9.31
CA THR A 288 27.36 8.39 -10.10
C THR A 288 26.54 7.15 -9.79
N LYS A 289 25.34 7.32 -9.26
CA LYS A 289 24.46 6.24 -8.84
C LYS A 289 23.58 5.83 -10.01
N LYS A 290 23.81 4.62 -10.52
CA LYS A 290 23.04 4.02 -11.62
C LYS A 290 22.21 2.86 -11.11
N ILE A 291 20.97 2.78 -11.57
CA ILE A 291 20.07 1.67 -11.27
C ILE A 291 19.41 1.15 -12.54
N PHE A 292 19.26 -0.16 -12.63
CA PHE A 292 18.38 -0.83 -13.56
C PHE A 292 17.11 -1.25 -12.83
N ILE A 293 15.94 -0.99 -13.41
CA ILE A 293 14.66 -1.41 -12.85
C ILE A 293 14.04 -2.50 -13.71
N THR A 294 13.70 -3.62 -13.07
CA THR A 294 13.05 -4.74 -13.74
C THR A 294 11.65 -4.35 -14.21
N HIS A 295 10.85 -3.74 -13.33
CA HIS A 295 9.50 -3.23 -13.61
C HIS A 295 9.03 -2.16 -12.62
N ALA A 296 7.86 -1.56 -12.88
CA ALA A 296 7.39 -0.35 -12.21
C ALA A 296 6.61 -0.57 -10.89
N ASP A 297 6.64 -1.76 -10.28
CA ASP A 297 5.95 -1.93 -9.00
C ASP A 297 6.64 -1.15 -7.87
N VAL A 298 5.81 -0.71 -6.91
CA VAL A 298 6.18 0.26 -5.87
C VAL A 298 7.35 -0.24 -5.01
N ASP A 299 7.39 -1.53 -4.74
CA ASP A 299 8.43 -2.17 -3.95
C ASP A 299 9.73 -2.43 -4.70
N HIS A 300 9.80 -2.17 -6.00
CA HIS A 300 11.04 -2.19 -6.78
C HIS A 300 11.60 -0.78 -6.98
N CYS A 301 10.73 0.22 -6.93
CA CYS A 301 11.01 1.58 -7.36
C CYS A 301 11.15 2.60 -6.23
N GLY A 302 11.08 2.17 -4.97
CA GLY A 302 10.98 3.07 -3.82
C GLY A 302 12.13 4.07 -3.69
N LEU A 303 13.36 3.66 -3.99
CA LEU A 303 14.54 4.52 -3.80
C LEU A 303 15.00 5.23 -5.07
N LEU A 304 14.23 5.16 -6.16
CA LEU A 304 14.58 5.77 -7.43
C LEU A 304 15.01 7.24 -7.36
N PRO A 305 14.43 8.11 -6.50
CA PRO A 305 14.90 9.49 -6.35
C PRO A 305 16.37 9.65 -5.95
N LEU A 306 17.00 8.62 -5.34
CA LEU A 306 18.43 8.63 -4.98
C LEU A 306 19.38 8.53 -6.18
N PHE A 307 18.89 8.03 -7.31
CA PHE A 307 19.74 7.69 -8.44
C PHE A 307 19.88 8.86 -9.42
N ASP A 308 21.04 8.94 -10.06
CA ASP A 308 21.35 9.94 -11.08
C ASP A 308 20.86 9.47 -12.45
N GLU A 309 20.95 8.17 -12.70
CA GLU A 309 20.56 7.52 -13.95
C GLU A 309 19.75 6.26 -13.66
N ILE A 310 18.53 6.21 -14.18
CA ILE A 310 17.59 5.09 -14.03
C ILE A 310 17.40 4.45 -15.40
N ILE A 311 17.73 3.18 -15.52
CA ILE A 311 17.66 2.41 -16.77
C ILE A 311 16.46 1.47 -16.67
N ALA A 312 15.63 1.43 -17.70
CA ALA A 312 14.48 0.54 -17.75
C ALA A 312 14.07 0.20 -19.20
N GLY A 313 13.22 -0.81 -19.36
CA GLY A 313 12.43 -1.00 -20.58
C GLY A 313 11.50 0.19 -20.85
N LYS A 314 11.14 0.45 -22.11
CA LYS A 314 10.32 1.62 -22.48
C LYS A 314 8.94 1.63 -21.81
N ASN A 315 8.31 0.46 -21.67
CA ASN A 315 7.01 0.35 -21.01
C ASN A 315 7.11 0.69 -19.51
N THR A 316 8.13 0.21 -18.81
CA THR A 316 8.42 0.59 -17.42
C THR A 316 8.71 2.09 -17.29
N ALA A 317 9.51 2.66 -18.20
CA ALA A 317 9.78 4.10 -18.21
C ALA A 317 8.51 4.94 -18.45
N GLU A 318 7.62 4.49 -19.34
CA GLU A 318 6.32 5.14 -19.57
C GLU A 318 5.41 5.03 -18.34
N CYS A 319 5.38 3.88 -17.67
CA CYS A 319 4.63 3.71 -16.42
C CYS A 319 5.10 4.72 -15.36
N LEU A 320 6.41 4.81 -15.11
CA LEU A 320 6.98 5.77 -14.15
C LEU A 320 6.68 7.23 -14.53
N LYS A 321 6.68 7.54 -15.84
CA LYS A 321 6.30 8.87 -16.34
C LYS A 321 4.83 9.19 -16.11
N LEU A 322 3.91 8.24 -16.38
CA LEU A 322 2.49 8.41 -16.10
C LEU A 322 2.27 8.74 -14.62
N GLU A 323 2.93 8.00 -13.74
CA GLU A 323 2.85 8.24 -12.29
C GLU A 323 3.39 9.62 -11.90
N TYR A 324 4.53 10.04 -12.46
CA TYR A 324 5.08 11.38 -12.24
C TYR A 324 4.12 12.50 -12.69
N GLU A 325 3.39 12.29 -13.78
CA GLU A 325 2.37 13.20 -14.28
C GLU A 325 1.05 13.15 -13.49
N GLY A 326 0.97 12.36 -12.42
CA GLY A 326 -0.24 12.18 -11.61
C GLY A 326 -1.32 11.35 -12.31
N LYS A 327 -0.95 10.57 -13.33
CA LYS A 327 -1.83 9.63 -14.02
C LYS A 327 -1.66 8.24 -13.41
N ASN A 328 -2.62 7.36 -13.72
CA ASN A 328 -2.55 5.96 -13.29
C ASN A 328 -1.38 5.24 -13.97
N GLY A 329 -0.49 4.64 -13.16
CA GLY A 329 0.43 3.60 -13.59
C GLY A 329 -0.33 2.34 -14.04
N TYR A 330 0.40 1.34 -14.55
CA TYR A 330 -0.22 0.15 -15.13
C TYR A 330 -1.05 -0.65 -14.12
N ARG A 331 -0.61 -0.72 -12.85
CA ARG A 331 -1.43 -1.35 -11.80
C ARG A 331 -2.70 -0.55 -11.52
N GLU A 332 -2.62 0.78 -11.44
CA GLU A 332 -3.78 1.64 -11.18
C GLU A 332 -4.76 1.78 -12.35
N GLN A 333 -4.40 1.30 -13.55
CA GLN A 333 -5.35 1.21 -14.66
C GLN A 333 -6.45 0.18 -14.41
N ASN A 334 -6.17 -0.84 -13.58
CA ASN A 334 -7.22 -1.70 -13.03
C ASN A 334 -7.93 -0.95 -11.90
N PRO A 335 -9.25 -0.64 -12.03
CA PRO A 335 -9.98 0.07 -11.00
C PRO A 335 -9.90 -0.58 -9.62
N LEU A 336 -9.87 -1.92 -9.57
CA LEU A 336 -9.84 -2.67 -8.31
C LEU A 336 -8.52 -2.54 -7.59
N HIS A 337 -7.42 -2.47 -8.34
CA HIS A 337 -6.08 -2.40 -7.76
C HIS A 337 -5.75 -0.97 -7.34
N ARG A 338 -6.22 0.03 -8.11
CA ARG A 338 -5.92 1.44 -7.89
C ARG A 338 -6.00 1.93 -6.44
N PRO A 339 -7.11 1.75 -5.70
CA PRO A 339 -7.17 2.24 -4.32
C PRO A 339 -6.11 1.56 -3.44
N TYR A 340 -5.82 0.28 -3.63
CA TYR A 340 -4.78 -0.43 -2.86
C TYR A 340 -3.38 0.05 -3.20
N ILE A 341 -3.07 0.23 -4.49
CA ILE A 341 -1.76 0.73 -4.92
C ILE A 341 -1.54 2.14 -4.39
N ASN A 342 -2.54 3.01 -4.42
CA ASN A 342 -2.45 4.34 -3.85
C ASN A 342 -2.22 4.31 -2.34
N MET A 343 -2.93 3.43 -1.60
CA MET A 343 -2.67 3.23 -0.18
C MET A 343 -1.24 2.72 0.06
N CYS A 344 -0.75 1.77 -0.75
CA CYS A 344 0.62 1.29 -0.66
C CYS A 344 1.64 2.41 -0.90
N LYS A 345 1.45 3.24 -1.92
CA LYS A 345 2.29 4.42 -2.20
C LYS A 345 2.32 5.40 -1.02
N ILE A 346 1.15 5.64 -0.40
CA ILE A 346 1.03 6.47 0.81
C ILE A 346 1.80 5.87 1.99
N LEU A 347 1.53 4.61 2.33
CA LEU A 347 2.12 3.93 3.48
C LEU A 347 3.64 3.80 3.34
N THR A 348 4.13 3.66 2.12
CA THR A 348 5.56 3.50 1.82
C THR A 348 6.25 4.81 1.50
N SER A 349 5.55 5.95 1.49
CA SER A 349 6.07 7.26 1.08
C SER A 349 6.68 7.28 -0.33
N TYR A 350 6.16 6.45 -1.24
CA TYR A 350 6.62 6.33 -2.61
C TYR A 350 6.48 7.66 -3.37
N LYS A 351 7.50 7.98 -4.17
CA LYS A 351 7.47 9.11 -5.11
C LYS A 351 8.06 8.67 -6.44
N PRO A 352 7.35 8.88 -7.56
CA PRO A 352 7.89 8.55 -8.87
C PRO A 352 9.12 9.44 -9.19
N PRO A 353 10.14 8.91 -9.89
CA PRO A 353 11.31 9.68 -10.27
C PRO A 353 10.97 10.72 -11.34
N HIS A 354 11.79 11.77 -11.45
CA HIS A 354 11.68 12.72 -12.55
C HIS A 354 11.98 12.02 -13.90
N PRO A 355 11.13 12.16 -14.94
CA PRO A 355 11.30 11.44 -16.20
C PRO A 355 12.65 11.66 -16.88
N ASP A 356 13.25 12.86 -16.74
CA ASP A 356 14.59 13.16 -17.29
C ASP A 356 15.71 12.27 -16.76
N LYS A 357 15.52 11.65 -15.57
CA LYS A 357 16.47 10.68 -15.01
C LYS A 357 16.28 9.27 -15.58
N VAL A 358 15.15 9.00 -16.23
CA VAL A 358 14.73 7.67 -16.68
C VAL A 358 15.04 7.48 -18.16
N LYS A 359 15.86 6.46 -18.46
CA LYS A 359 16.23 6.06 -19.81
C LYS A 359 15.47 4.78 -20.20
N GLY A 360 14.38 4.96 -20.95
CA GLY A 360 13.64 3.87 -21.59
C GLY A 360 14.36 3.38 -22.85
N LEU A 361 15.21 2.36 -22.72
CA LEU A 361 16.14 1.97 -23.78
C LEU A 361 15.51 1.03 -24.83
N TRP A 362 14.78 0.01 -24.39
CA TRP A 362 14.32 -1.06 -25.27
C TRP A 362 12.81 -1.02 -25.46
N ALA A 363 12.38 -1.20 -26.71
CA ALA A 363 10.98 -1.35 -27.07
C ALA A 363 10.78 -2.70 -27.74
N LYS A 364 9.65 -3.36 -27.48
CA LYS A 364 9.21 -4.44 -28.37
C LYS A 364 8.97 -3.87 -29.76
N THR A 365 9.68 -4.40 -30.75
CA THR A 365 9.55 -3.99 -32.16
C THR A 365 8.45 -4.77 -32.88
N ASP A 366 8.08 -5.95 -32.37
CA ASP A 366 7.17 -6.89 -33.03
C ASP A 366 6.07 -7.43 -32.10
N GLU A 367 4.92 -7.79 -32.68
CA GLU A 367 3.84 -8.56 -32.03
C GLU A 367 4.26 -10.03 -31.81
N SER A 368 5.38 -10.25 -31.11
CA SER A 368 5.87 -11.60 -30.84
C SER A 368 4.82 -12.42 -30.10
N THR A 369 4.58 -13.64 -30.59
CA THR A 369 3.73 -14.63 -29.92
C THR A 369 4.44 -15.28 -28.74
N GLU A 370 5.78 -15.18 -28.67
CA GLU A 370 6.59 -15.78 -27.62
C GLU A 370 6.32 -15.11 -26.26
N PRO A 371 6.24 -15.89 -25.16
CA PRO A 371 6.02 -15.31 -23.82
C PRO A 371 7.09 -14.29 -23.41
N LEU A 372 8.33 -14.51 -23.85
CA LEU A 372 9.48 -13.68 -23.53
C LEU A 372 10.22 -13.31 -24.82
N THR A 373 10.45 -12.02 -25.06
CA THR A 373 11.07 -11.51 -26.29
C THR A 373 12.39 -10.82 -25.98
N GLN A 374 13.47 -11.12 -26.71
CA GLN A 374 14.71 -10.36 -26.58
C GLN A 374 14.52 -8.97 -27.19
N VAL A 375 14.78 -7.93 -26.41
CA VAL A 375 14.54 -6.53 -26.80
C VAL A 375 15.83 -5.71 -26.90
N GLY A 376 16.97 -6.27 -26.46
CA GLY A 376 18.28 -5.68 -26.70
C GLY A 376 19.38 -6.30 -25.86
N PHE A 377 20.45 -5.53 -25.69
CA PHE A 377 21.62 -5.88 -24.90
C PHE A 377 21.93 -4.77 -23.90
N PHE A 378 22.54 -5.16 -22.77
CA PHE A 378 22.98 -4.25 -21.73
C PHE A 378 24.33 -4.73 -21.17
N ASP A 379 25.36 -3.91 -21.35
CA ASP A 379 26.71 -4.21 -20.87
C ASP A 379 27.01 -3.42 -19.60
N PHE A 380 27.58 -4.09 -18.60
CA PHE A 380 28.06 -3.45 -17.38
C PHE A 380 29.30 -4.16 -16.83
N GLY A 381 30.44 -3.44 -16.83
CA GLY A 381 31.71 -4.01 -16.41
C GLY A 381 32.10 -5.23 -17.26
N GLU A 382 32.27 -6.39 -16.61
CA GLU A 382 32.54 -7.67 -17.29
C GLU A 382 31.27 -8.43 -17.71
N LEU A 383 30.08 -7.95 -17.34
CA LEU A 383 28.82 -8.64 -17.59
C LEU A 383 28.19 -8.18 -18.90
N HIS A 384 27.68 -9.14 -19.66
CA HIS A 384 27.05 -8.96 -20.96
C HIS A 384 25.64 -9.54 -20.93
N PHE A 385 24.64 -8.68 -20.67
CA PHE A 385 23.26 -9.12 -20.55
C PHE A 385 22.52 -9.05 -21.88
N GLU A 386 21.87 -10.15 -22.24
CA GLU A 386 20.70 -10.10 -23.11
C GLU A 386 19.51 -9.62 -22.29
N VAL A 387 18.81 -8.59 -22.81
CA VAL A 387 17.62 -8.03 -22.19
C VAL A 387 16.40 -8.61 -22.85
N TYR A 388 15.55 -9.20 -22.03
CA TYR A 388 14.27 -9.76 -22.44
C TYR A 388 13.12 -9.00 -21.78
N GLU A 389 11.95 -8.95 -22.44
CA GLU A 389 10.74 -8.34 -21.89
C GLU A 389 9.56 -9.32 -21.97
N GLY A 390 8.87 -9.53 -20.84
CA GLY A 390 7.64 -10.32 -20.74
C GLY A 390 6.47 -9.67 -21.50
N LYS A 391 5.47 -10.45 -21.89
CA LYS A 391 4.22 -9.94 -22.48
C LYS A 391 3.32 -9.24 -21.47
N GLY A 392 3.71 -9.19 -20.20
CA GLY A 392 3.01 -8.51 -19.13
C GLY A 392 2.19 -9.46 -18.26
N GLY A 393 2.61 -10.73 -18.16
CA GLY A 393 1.99 -11.70 -17.28
C GLY A 393 2.02 -11.24 -15.83
N HIS A 394 3.18 -10.82 -15.32
CA HIS A 394 3.24 -10.19 -14.01
C HIS A 394 2.92 -8.69 -14.10
N LEU A 395 3.76 -7.90 -14.77
CA LEU A 395 3.46 -6.51 -15.14
C LEU A 395 3.95 -6.16 -16.55
N LEU A 396 3.19 -5.33 -17.27
CA LEU A 396 3.61 -4.81 -18.57
C LEU A 396 4.93 -4.04 -18.44
N GLY A 397 5.91 -4.40 -19.28
CA GLY A 397 7.24 -3.78 -19.31
C GLY A 397 8.27 -4.45 -18.42
N GLU A 398 7.92 -5.53 -17.74
CA GLU A 398 8.86 -6.27 -16.93
C GLU A 398 9.96 -6.94 -17.75
N THR A 399 11.19 -6.71 -17.31
CA THR A 399 12.41 -7.15 -18.00
C THR A 399 13.16 -8.22 -17.23
N VAL A 400 13.85 -9.07 -17.99
CA VAL A 400 14.74 -10.12 -17.50
C VAL A 400 16.12 -9.89 -18.12
N LEU A 401 17.16 -9.90 -17.30
CA LEU A 401 18.55 -9.82 -17.74
C LEU A 401 19.18 -11.20 -17.67
N ILE A 402 19.83 -11.65 -18.75
CA ILE A 402 20.54 -12.94 -18.78
C ILE A 402 21.96 -12.73 -19.30
N ASP A 403 22.96 -12.99 -18.46
CA ASP A 403 24.35 -13.14 -18.88
C ASP A 403 24.66 -14.63 -19.02
N TYR A 404 24.77 -15.07 -20.27
CA TYR A 404 25.05 -16.47 -20.60
C TYR A 404 26.50 -16.87 -20.33
N ALA A 405 27.46 -15.95 -20.42
CA ALA A 405 28.87 -16.26 -20.22
C ALA A 405 29.16 -16.58 -18.75
N HIS A 406 28.52 -15.84 -17.85
CA HIS A 406 28.70 -15.99 -16.41
C HIS A 406 27.58 -16.80 -15.73
N HIS A 407 26.59 -17.27 -16.50
CA HIS A 407 25.41 -17.99 -16.01
C HIS A 407 24.64 -17.24 -14.92
N ILE A 408 24.35 -15.96 -15.16
CA ILE A 408 23.62 -15.09 -14.23
C ILE A 408 22.31 -14.66 -14.87
N ALA A 409 21.22 -14.67 -14.08
CA ALA A 409 19.96 -14.10 -14.50
C ALA A 409 19.35 -13.22 -13.42
N PHE A 410 18.84 -12.04 -13.80
CA PHE A 410 17.96 -11.21 -12.96
C PHE A 410 16.56 -11.27 -13.55
N THR A 411 15.60 -11.78 -12.79
CA THR A 411 14.31 -12.23 -13.36
C THR A 411 13.11 -11.40 -12.93
N GLY A 412 13.31 -10.37 -12.11
CA GLY A 412 12.21 -9.61 -11.51
C GLY A 412 11.29 -10.54 -10.71
N ASP A 413 10.00 -10.31 -10.86
CA ASP A 413 8.91 -11.08 -10.28
C ASP A 413 8.38 -12.20 -11.17
N ILE A 414 8.73 -12.22 -12.46
CA ILE A 414 8.40 -13.34 -13.36
C ILE A 414 8.86 -14.68 -12.76
N TYR A 415 10.06 -14.69 -12.17
CA TYR A 415 10.56 -15.81 -11.38
C TYR A 415 11.17 -15.32 -10.07
N ILE A 416 10.66 -15.85 -8.96
CA ILE A 416 11.26 -15.71 -7.63
C ILE A 416 11.51 -17.08 -7.00
N ASN A 417 12.53 -17.15 -6.14
CA ASN A 417 12.82 -18.35 -5.37
C ASN A 417 12.01 -18.34 -4.06
N VAL A 418 10.77 -18.83 -4.12
CA VAL A 418 9.87 -18.85 -2.95
C VAL A 418 10.46 -19.60 -1.75
N HIS A 419 11.26 -20.65 -1.99
CA HIS A 419 11.96 -21.39 -0.93
C HIS A 419 13.15 -20.63 -0.35
N GLY A 420 13.58 -19.57 -1.00
CA GLY A 420 14.65 -18.67 -0.55
C GLY A 420 14.15 -17.53 0.35
N LEU A 421 12.85 -17.36 0.54
CA LEU A 421 12.30 -16.27 1.37
C LEU A 421 12.67 -16.46 2.85
N THR A 422 12.93 -15.36 3.56
CA THR A 422 12.98 -15.37 5.02
C THR A 422 11.56 -15.54 5.61
N ALA A 423 11.47 -15.80 6.91
CA ALA A 423 10.17 -15.89 7.60
C ALA A 423 9.40 -14.57 7.53
N GLU A 424 10.10 -13.44 7.65
CA GLU A 424 9.53 -12.09 7.55
C GLU A 424 9.03 -11.80 6.14
N GLN A 425 9.84 -12.09 5.13
CA GLN A 425 9.43 -11.94 3.72
C GLN A 425 8.23 -12.83 3.38
N SER A 426 8.19 -14.05 3.91
CA SER A 426 7.06 -14.97 3.71
C SER A 426 5.77 -14.41 4.36
N LYS A 427 5.88 -13.85 5.56
CA LYS A 427 4.76 -13.20 6.27
C LYS A 427 4.30 -11.93 5.55
N TYR A 428 5.22 -11.18 4.96
CA TYR A 428 4.92 -9.98 4.16
C TYR A 428 4.22 -10.35 2.83
N ASN A 429 4.78 -11.29 2.06
CA ASN A 429 4.30 -11.65 0.72
C ASN A 429 2.90 -12.28 0.70
N GLN A 430 2.37 -12.72 1.84
CA GLN A 430 1.02 -13.28 1.91
C GLN A 430 -0.08 -12.23 1.73
N TYR A 431 0.20 -10.94 1.93
CA TYR A 431 -0.81 -9.88 1.89
C TYR A 431 -1.07 -9.34 0.49
N ALA A 432 -0.05 -9.23 -0.36
CA ALA A 432 -0.20 -8.67 -1.71
C ALA A 432 -1.30 -9.37 -2.55
N PRO A 433 -1.41 -10.72 -2.57
CA PRO A 433 -2.50 -11.41 -3.26
C PRO A 433 -3.89 -11.11 -2.67
N ILE A 434 -4.00 -10.85 -1.38
CA ILE A 434 -5.29 -10.51 -0.74
C ILE A 434 -5.74 -9.12 -1.16
N LEU A 435 -4.80 -8.18 -1.28
CA LEU A 435 -5.07 -6.80 -1.63
C LEU A 435 -5.35 -6.63 -3.14
N MET A 436 -4.67 -7.38 -3.99
CA MET A 436 -4.77 -7.23 -5.45
C MET A 436 -5.53 -8.38 -6.14
N THR A 437 -6.12 -9.31 -5.40
CA THR A 437 -6.63 -10.63 -5.87
C THR A 437 -5.59 -11.57 -6.46
N SER A 438 -4.56 -11.02 -7.12
CA SER A 438 -3.38 -11.69 -7.65
C SER A 438 -2.24 -10.67 -7.75
N VAL A 439 -1.01 -11.11 -7.52
CA VAL A 439 0.19 -10.29 -7.82
C VAL A 439 0.48 -10.25 -9.31
N ASP A 440 0.08 -11.28 -10.06
CA ASP A 440 0.23 -11.32 -11.51
C ASP A 440 -0.99 -10.68 -12.18
N THR A 441 -0.75 -9.81 -13.16
CA THR A 441 -1.81 -9.21 -13.99
C THR A 441 -2.54 -10.28 -14.82
N ASP A 442 -1.79 -11.24 -15.37
CA ASP A 442 -2.28 -12.48 -15.97
C ASP A 442 -1.42 -13.67 -15.46
N PRO A 443 -1.91 -14.41 -14.44
CA PRO A 443 -1.18 -15.52 -13.85
C PRO A 443 -0.81 -16.65 -14.83
N LYS A 444 -1.65 -16.88 -15.86
CA LYS A 444 -1.38 -17.93 -16.85
C LYS A 444 -0.25 -17.51 -17.76
N LEU A 445 -0.26 -16.25 -18.19
CA LEU A 445 0.81 -15.68 -18.98
C LEU A 445 2.12 -15.59 -18.20
N CYS A 446 2.09 -15.17 -16.92
CA CYS A 446 3.28 -15.15 -16.07
C CYS A 446 3.89 -16.56 -15.93
N ALA A 447 3.07 -17.61 -15.77
CA ALA A 447 3.56 -18.98 -15.75
C ALA A 447 4.26 -19.39 -17.06
N LEU A 448 3.77 -18.94 -18.22
CA LEU A 448 4.43 -19.17 -19.52
C LEU A 448 5.75 -18.40 -19.63
N GLU A 449 5.78 -17.14 -19.19
CA GLU A 449 6.99 -16.31 -19.14
C GLU A 449 8.07 -16.95 -18.24
N ARG A 450 7.66 -17.41 -17.06
CA ARG A 450 8.53 -18.12 -16.10
C ARG A 450 9.15 -19.38 -16.72
N ASN A 451 8.34 -20.19 -17.40
CA ASN A 451 8.84 -21.37 -18.11
C ASN A 451 9.81 -20.98 -19.23
N ALA A 452 9.51 -19.89 -19.93
CA ALA A 452 10.36 -19.37 -21.01
C ALA A 452 11.72 -18.86 -20.52
N ILE A 453 11.82 -18.35 -19.28
CA ILE A 453 13.09 -18.05 -18.62
C ILE A 453 13.89 -19.34 -18.41
N ILE A 454 13.30 -20.34 -17.74
CA ILE A 454 14.01 -21.59 -17.41
C ILE A 454 14.47 -22.34 -18.66
N GLN A 455 13.68 -22.32 -19.74
CA GLN A 455 14.04 -22.94 -21.01
C GLN A 455 15.21 -22.26 -21.73
N ARG A 456 15.46 -20.97 -21.45
CA ARG A 456 16.59 -20.22 -22.02
C ARG A 456 17.90 -20.52 -21.32
N LEU A 457 17.85 -20.88 -20.04
CA LEU A 457 19.06 -21.20 -19.28
C LEU A 457 19.72 -22.45 -19.90
N GLY A 458 20.82 -22.23 -20.61
CA GLY A 458 21.61 -23.28 -21.24
C GLY A 458 22.29 -24.21 -20.24
N ILE A 459 23.05 -25.19 -20.73
CA ILE A 459 23.85 -26.09 -19.88
C ILE A 459 24.81 -25.27 -19.02
N GLY A 460 24.82 -25.51 -17.71
CA GLY A 460 25.66 -24.76 -16.78
C GLY A 460 25.10 -24.74 -15.36
N ASN A 461 25.84 -24.08 -14.47
CA ASN A 461 25.41 -23.78 -13.11
C ASN A 461 25.03 -22.31 -13.05
N TRP A 462 23.73 -22.05 -12.91
CA TRP A 462 23.15 -20.72 -12.95
C TRP A 462 22.90 -20.15 -11.56
N GLN A 463 23.14 -18.84 -11.44
CA GLN A 463 22.71 -18.01 -10.33
C GLN A 463 21.52 -17.16 -10.79
N ILE A 464 20.33 -17.46 -10.30
CA ILE A 464 19.09 -16.76 -10.66
C ILE A 464 18.68 -15.85 -9.49
N PHE A 465 18.73 -14.55 -9.72
CA PHE A 465 18.34 -13.51 -8.79
C PHE A 465 16.92 -13.05 -9.13
N GLY A 466 15.94 -13.57 -8.40
CA GLY A 466 14.59 -13.01 -8.40
C GLY A 466 14.52 -11.76 -7.53
N ALA A 467 13.43 -11.02 -7.65
CA ALA A 467 13.27 -9.79 -6.87
C ALA A 467 12.86 -10.02 -5.41
N HIS A 468 12.52 -11.24 -5.00
CA HIS A 468 12.33 -11.57 -3.58
C HIS A 468 13.07 -12.84 -3.19
N GLY A 469 13.65 -12.79 -1.99
CA GLY A 469 14.32 -13.92 -1.35
C GLY A 469 15.69 -14.26 -1.94
N TYR A 470 16.28 -15.33 -1.41
CA TYR A 470 17.66 -15.71 -1.76
C TYR A 470 17.75 -16.15 -3.21
N LYS A 471 18.90 -15.93 -3.84
CA LYS A 471 19.16 -16.44 -5.20
C LYS A 471 18.87 -17.93 -5.30
N LYS A 472 18.46 -18.38 -6.48
CA LYS A 472 18.35 -19.80 -6.80
C LYS A 472 19.62 -20.25 -7.51
N ASP A 473 20.30 -21.23 -6.92
CA ASP A 473 21.28 -22.04 -7.64
C ASP A 473 20.54 -23.11 -8.48
N TYR A 474 20.79 -23.11 -9.78
CA TYR A 474 20.10 -23.96 -10.74
C TYR A 474 21.07 -24.59 -11.74
N SER A 475 21.17 -25.92 -11.75
CA SER A 475 22.05 -26.65 -12.66
C SER A 475 21.25 -27.26 -13.81
N VAL A 476 21.70 -27.00 -15.03
CA VAL A 476 21.18 -27.63 -16.24
C VAL A 476 22.23 -28.62 -16.75
N GLY A 477 21.95 -29.91 -16.63
CA GLY A 477 22.85 -30.96 -17.12
C GLY A 477 22.70 -31.23 -18.62
N THR A 478 23.74 -31.80 -19.23
CA THR A 478 23.62 -32.51 -20.51
C THR A 478 22.78 -33.77 -20.29
N LYS A 479 21.65 -33.88 -20.99
CA LYS A 479 20.87 -35.13 -21.03
C LYS A 479 21.65 -36.27 -21.65
#